data_AF-A0A0C9WYU3-F1
#
_entry.id   AF-A0A0C9WYU3-F1
#
_cell.length_a   1.000
_cell.length_b   1.000
_cell.length_c   1.000
_cell.angle_alpha   90.00
_cell.angle_beta   90.00
_cell.angle_gamma   90.00
#
_symmetry.space_group_name_H-M   'P 1'
#
loop_
_entity.id
_entity.type
_entity.pdbx_description
1 polymer ?
#
loop_
_entity_poly.entity_id
_entity_poly.type
_entity_poly.pdbx_seq_one_letter_code
_entity_poly.pdbx_strand_id
1 'polypeptide(L)'
;SWLMGCGQGLGDPNIIGVLLGSTPTQLVGFRSQPETQKTRQSQQAMSNKENTAPVGPPIPPFAMSPRRPSDFWLKNPAWIDGAIDPPHFYHSHEEIEAALRAAGVSSKAYADQQAALLTPTPNHYANIKSQGQALGEGRDVLNPASNASPGHLISVGMVYALAAAPSASGRAPKGLVKQKQKTKMTNIVLDQITRTDFIKAFLATHNLSDKYSPGVHSGPDFKLWWSGSPSGKSGAATIQTDDDFHVALEHLLSKPKAKCTVSVEFDLDNMTGFRIQQPLPSAVDPNTETTDGELVYGTRVPHLDGFSEVTQLHGSIIMELKATWPCSTHLNEHGGAGYCYVTNTSEHVRLNARRLKAWAAAIVCFCLLQFIKVDLGTGIYDRG
;
A
#
# COMPACT_ATOMS: atom_id res chain seq x y z
N SER A 1 39.76 -8.16 55.91
CA SER A 1 40.49 -6.89 56.10
C SER A 1 39.80 -5.77 55.36
N TRP A 2 39.37 -4.75 56.12
CA TRP A 2 38.95 -3.39 55.73
C TRP A 2 37.59 -3.27 54.99
N LEU A 3 36.46 -2.94 55.65
CA LEU A 3 35.93 -1.62 56.13
C LEU A 3 35.56 -0.67 54.96
N MET A 4 34.27 -0.43 54.67
CA MET A 4 33.26 0.48 55.28
C MET A 4 33.15 1.82 54.55
N GLY A 5 31.93 2.32 54.36
CA GLY A 5 31.67 3.70 53.89
C GLY A 5 30.19 4.00 53.63
N CYS A 6 29.51 4.51 54.65
CA CYS A 6 28.11 4.95 54.70
C CYS A 6 27.79 6.19 53.85
N GLY A 7 26.50 6.39 53.55
CA GLY A 7 25.95 7.66 53.08
C GLY A 7 24.43 7.70 53.20
N GLN A 8 23.92 8.11 54.37
CA GLN A 8 22.52 8.40 54.66
C GLN A 8 22.09 9.75 54.06
N GLY A 9 20.84 9.85 53.63
CA GLY A 9 20.16 11.10 53.30
C GLY A 9 18.72 11.05 53.80
N LEU A 10 18.51 11.60 55.00
CA LEU A 10 17.22 11.88 55.64
C LEU A 10 16.55 13.10 54.98
N GLY A 11 15.23 13.06 54.85
CA GLY A 11 14.37 14.17 54.42
C GLY A 11 12.91 13.80 54.62
N ASP A 12 12.39 14.24 55.76
CA ASP A 12 11.12 13.87 56.43
C ASP A 12 9.80 14.34 55.76
N PRO A 13 8.62 13.95 56.31
CA PRO A 13 7.34 13.83 55.62
C PRO A 13 6.24 14.84 56.04
N ASN A 14 5.05 14.64 55.45
CA ASN A 14 3.71 15.16 55.79
C ASN A 14 3.40 16.63 55.47
N ILE A 15 2.30 16.85 54.72
CA ILE A 15 1.10 17.56 55.21
C ILE A 15 -0.13 17.08 54.41
N ILE A 16 -1.16 16.76 55.20
CA ILE A 16 -2.50 16.31 54.85
C ILE A 16 -3.33 17.48 54.28
N GLY A 17 -4.14 17.21 53.25
CA GLY A 17 -5.10 18.16 52.71
C GLY A 17 -6.27 17.46 52.03
N VAL A 18 -7.23 17.01 52.85
CA VAL A 18 -8.58 16.57 52.47
C VAL A 18 -9.32 17.73 51.81
N LEU A 19 -10.01 17.50 50.69
CA LEU A 19 -11.30 18.16 50.41
C LEU A 19 -12.12 17.39 49.37
N LEU A 20 -13.32 17.03 49.85
CA LEU A 20 -14.44 16.44 49.14
C LEU A 20 -15.04 17.44 48.14
N GLY A 21 -15.57 16.93 47.02
CA GLY A 21 -16.43 17.67 46.10
C GLY A 21 -16.82 16.76 44.93
N SER A 22 -17.84 15.92 45.10
CA SER A 22 -19.23 16.20 44.69
C SER A 22 -19.42 16.24 43.17
N THR A 23 -20.00 15.17 42.66
CA THR A 23 -20.63 15.04 41.33
C THR A 23 -21.78 16.05 41.18
N PRO A 24 -22.22 16.35 39.95
CA PRO A 24 -23.35 15.57 39.42
C PRO A 24 -23.21 15.16 37.95
N THR A 25 -23.46 13.87 37.75
CA THR A 25 -23.90 13.22 36.51
C THR A 25 -25.12 13.93 35.93
N GLN A 26 -25.02 14.51 34.73
CA GLN A 26 -26.16 14.89 33.92
C GLN A 26 -26.43 13.80 32.88
N LEU A 27 -27.49 13.04 33.15
CA LEU A 27 -28.12 12.09 32.24
C LEU A 27 -28.85 12.90 31.15
N VAL A 28 -28.31 12.91 29.93
CA VAL A 28 -29.03 13.44 28.76
C VAL A 28 -29.91 12.32 28.20
N GLY A 29 -31.23 12.53 28.30
CA GLY A 29 -32.25 11.60 27.85
C GLY A 29 -32.29 11.45 26.33
N PHE A 30 -32.27 10.20 25.87
CA PHE A 30 -32.60 9.81 24.51
C PHE A 30 -34.11 10.03 24.27
N ARG A 31 -34.43 11.00 23.41
CA ARG A 31 -35.79 11.20 22.88
C ARG A 31 -35.95 10.34 21.63
N SER A 32 -36.72 9.27 21.76
CA SER A 32 -37.13 8.43 20.62
C SER A 32 -38.12 9.19 19.75
N GLN A 33 -37.84 9.32 18.45
CA GLN A 33 -38.82 9.77 17.45
C GLN A 33 -39.58 8.56 16.90
N PRO A 34 -40.90 8.67 16.67
CA PRO A 34 -41.68 7.61 16.05
C PRO A 34 -41.50 7.58 14.53
N GLU A 35 -41.22 6.38 14.02
CA GLU A 35 -41.34 5.99 12.62
C GLU A 35 -42.76 6.23 12.10
N THR A 36 -42.89 7.09 11.10
CA THR A 36 -44.06 7.09 10.21
C THR A 36 -43.81 6.18 9.02
N GLN A 37 -44.31 4.95 9.10
CA GLN A 37 -44.50 4.07 7.96
C GLN A 37 -45.54 4.67 7.02
N LYS A 38 -45.15 5.00 5.79
CA LYS A 38 -46.08 5.41 4.72
C LYS A 38 -46.18 4.30 3.68
N THR A 39 -47.21 3.48 3.87
CA THR A 39 -47.79 2.56 2.91
C THR A 39 -48.17 3.31 1.62
N ARG A 40 -47.71 2.83 0.46
CA ARG A 40 -48.37 3.11 -0.82
C ARG A 40 -48.31 1.87 -1.73
N GLN A 41 -49.36 1.07 -1.58
CA GLN A 41 -49.92 0.20 -2.61
C GLN A 41 -50.71 1.05 -3.62
N SER A 42 -50.45 0.84 -4.91
CA SER A 42 -51.41 0.96 -6.03
C SER A 42 -50.71 0.34 -7.24
N GLN A 43 -51.07 -0.89 -7.63
CA GLN A 43 -52.14 -1.17 -8.59
C GLN A 43 -52.02 -0.34 -9.87
N GLN A 44 -51.55 -0.97 -10.94
CA GLN A 44 -52.14 -0.78 -12.26
C GLN A 44 -51.93 -2.03 -13.12
N ALA A 45 -53.00 -2.82 -13.20
CA ALA A 45 -53.22 -3.81 -14.24
C ALA A 45 -54.14 -3.18 -15.29
N MET A 46 -53.65 -3.05 -16.53
CA MET A 46 -54.42 -2.87 -17.78
C MET A 46 -53.61 -3.64 -18.85
N SER A 47 -54.03 -4.82 -19.29
CA SER A 47 -55.05 -5.08 -20.32
C SER A 47 -54.69 -4.52 -21.70
N ASN A 48 -54.38 -5.47 -22.60
CA ASN A 48 -54.66 -5.53 -24.03
C ASN A 48 -54.14 -4.43 -24.96
N LYS A 49 -53.32 -4.81 -25.96
CA LYS A 49 -53.80 -5.03 -27.33
C LYS A 49 -52.68 -5.57 -28.22
N GLU A 50 -52.85 -6.81 -28.67
CA GLU A 50 -52.06 -7.45 -29.70
C GLU A 50 -52.35 -6.77 -31.04
N ASN A 51 -51.36 -6.06 -31.58
CA ASN A 51 -51.40 -5.48 -32.92
C ASN A 51 -50.31 -6.16 -33.75
N THR A 52 -50.72 -7.16 -34.52
CA THR A 52 -49.90 -7.87 -35.51
C THR A 52 -49.69 -6.97 -36.72
N ALA A 53 -48.57 -6.23 -36.75
CA ALA A 53 -48.09 -5.57 -37.96
C ALA A 53 -47.17 -6.53 -38.74
N PRO A 54 -47.13 -6.45 -40.08
CA PRO A 54 -46.36 -7.36 -40.92
C PRO A 54 -44.86 -7.22 -40.67
N VAL A 55 -44.22 -8.36 -40.41
CA VAL A 55 -42.78 -8.52 -40.21
C VAL A 55 -42.06 -8.11 -41.50
N GLY A 56 -41.48 -6.92 -41.50
CA GLY A 56 -40.46 -6.54 -42.47
C GLY A 56 -39.18 -7.37 -42.25
N PRO A 57 -38.31 -7.49 -43.26
CA PRO A 57 -37.06 -8.22 -43.16
C PRO A 57 -36.22 -7.71 -41.97
N PRO A 58 -35.49 -8.60 -41.26
CA PRO A 58 -34.70 -8.24 -40.09
C PRO A 58 -33.73 -7.12 -40.46
N ILE A 59 -33.96 -5.94 -39.88
CA ILE A 59 -33.02 -4.83 -39.95
C ILE A 59 -31.73 -5.36 -39.32
N PRO A 60 -30.60 -5.39 -40.04
CA PRO A 60 -29.33 -5.82 -39.46
C PRO A 60 -29.08 -4.99 -38.19
N PRO A 61 -28.62 -5.60 -37.08
CA PRO A 61 -28.39 -4.89 -35.83
C PRO A 61 -27.58 -3.66 -36.15
N PHE A 62 -28.19 -2.50 -35.91
CA PHE A 62 -27.69 -1.19 -36.31
C PHE A 62 -26.18 -1.17 -36.09
N ALA A 63 -25.42 -1.09 -37.19
CA ALA A 63 -24.06 -0.59 -37.12
C ALA A 63 -24.21 0.86 -36.65
N MET A 64 -24.33 1.03 -35.32
CA MET A 64 -24.39 2.33 -34.70
C MET A 64 -23.11 3.00 -35.14
N SER A 65 -23.25 3.99 -36.02
CA SER A 65 -22.12 4.82 -36.43
C SER A 65 -21.38 5.20 -35.15
N PRO A 66 -20.07 4.93 -35.06
CA PRO A 66 -19.32 5.15 -33.82
C PRO A 66 -19.63 6.54 -33.29
N ARG A 67 -20.13 6.62 -32.05
CA ARG A 67 -20.40 7.92 -31.43
C ARG A 67 -19.08 8.70 -31.43
N ARG A 68 -19.13 9.95 -31.90
CA ARG A 68 -17.95 10.81 -31.89
C ARG A 68 -17.50 10.99 -30.43
N PRO A 69 -16.21 10.76 -30.10
CA PRO A 69 -15.68 11.06 -28.77
C PRO A 69 -15.82 12.53 -28.42
N SER A 70 -15.88 12.84 -27.12
CA SER A 70 -15.89 14.21 -26.61
C SER A 70 -14.60 14.94 -26.92
N ASP A 71 -14.69 16.27 -27.08
CA ASP A 71 -13.49 17.09 -27.31
C ASP A 71 -12.52 17.07 -26.12
N PHE A 72 -13.01 16.76 -24.91
CA PHE A 72 -12.17 16.56 -23.73
C PHE A 72 -11.34 15.28 -23.85
N TRP A 73 -11.98 14.17 -24.24
CA TRP A 73 -11.32 12.89 -24.44
C TRP A 73 -10.33 12.93 -25.61
N LEU A 74 -10.63 13.66 -26.70
CA LEU A 74 -9.72 13.80 -27.84
C LEU A 74 -8.38 14.48 -27.48
N LYS A 75 -8.33 15.29 -26.42
CA LYS A 75 -7.10 15.93 -25.92
C LYS A 75 -6.27 14.98 -25.04
N ASN A 76 -6.93 14.07 -24.34
CA ASN A 76 -6.32 13.11 -23.41
C ASN A 76 -7.01 11.74 -23.53
N PRO A 77 -6.78 11.02 -24.63
CA PRO A 77 -7.46 9.76 -24.89
C PRO A 77 -7.11 8.71 -23.84
N ALA A 78 -8.16 8.09 -23.28
CA ALA A 78 -8.11 7.13 -22.19
C ALA A 78 -9.15 6.01 -22.40
N TRP A 79 -9.22 5.05 -21.50
CA TRP A 79 -10.17 3.93 -21.61
C TRP A 79 -11.65 4.31 -21.46
N ILE A 80 -11.94 5.51 -20.93
CA ILE A 80 -13.31 5.96 -20.64
C ILE A 80 -13.47 7.42 -21.09
N ASP A 81 -14.49 7.69 -21.91
CA ASP A 81 -14.96 9.04 -22.18
C ASP A 81 -16.14 9.36 -21.25
N GLY A 82 -15.82 10.01 -20.13
CA GLY A 82 -16.80 10.39 -19.11
C GLY A 82 -17.57 11.68 -19.42
N ALA A 83 -17.25 12.37 -20.51
CA ALA A 83 -17.92 13.64 -20.87
C ALA A 83 -19.14 13.45 -21.77
N ILE A 84 -19.46 12.21 -22.15
CA ILE A 84 -20.68 11.83 -22.86
C ILE A 84 -21.61 11.02 -21.94
N ASP A 85 -22.92 11.19 -22.10
CA ASP A 85 -23.96 10.51 -21.32
C ASP A 85 -24.76 9.54 -22.22
N PRO A 86 -24.75 8.22 -21.96
CA PRO A 86 -23.93 7.54 -20.95
C PRO A 86 -22.43 7.54 -21.30
N PRO A 87 -21.53 7.37 -20.31
CA PRO A 87 -20.09 7.25 -20.54
C PRO A 87 -19.78 6.16 -21.55
N HIS A 88 -18.80 6.41 -22.41
CA HIS A 88 -18.36 5.43 -23.40
C HIS A 88 -17.05 4.78 -22.97
N PHE A 89 -17.00 3.46 -23.07
CA PHE A 89 -15.87 2.64 -22.69
C PHE A 89 -15.22 2.10 -23.96
N TYR A 90 -13.90 2.22 -24.04
CA TYR A 90 -13.10 1.56 -25.06
C TYR A 90 -12.53 0.28 -24.45
N HIS A 91 -12.60 -0.82 -25.18
CA HIS A 91 -12.19 -2.15 -24.72
C HIS A 91 -10.86 -2.61 -25.31
N SER A 92 -10.35 -1.89 -26.32
CA SER A 92 -9.05 -2.17 -26.92
C SER A 92 -8.34 -0.88 -27.37
N HIS A 93 -7.02 -0.96 -27.56
CA HIS A 93 -6.25 0.18 -28.11
C HIS A 93 -6.65 0.48 -29.55
N GLU A 94 -7.01 -0.55 -30.32
CA GLU A 94 -7.48 -0.41 -31.70
C GLU A 94 -8.77 0.40 -31.78
N GLU A 95 -9.66 0.29 -30.78
CA GLU A 95 -10.87 1.11 -30.68
C GLU A 95 -10.55 2.58 -30.39
N ILE A 96 -9.59 2.84 -29.49
CA ILE A 96 -9.10 4.19 -29.18
C ILE A 96 -8.50 4.83 -30.45
N GLU A 97 -7.66 4.08 -31.19
CA GLU A 97 -7.04 4.55 -32.43
C GLU A 97 -8.05 4.74 -33.57
N ALA A 98 -9.05 3.86 -33.67
CA ALA A 98 -10.13 4.01 -34.63
C ALA A 98 -10.95 5.28 -34.35
N ALA A 99 -11.25 5.56 -33.08
CA ALA A 99 -11.96 6.75 -32.65
C ALA A 99 -11.16 8.04 -32.92
N LEU A 100 -9.86 8.04 -32.65
CA LEU A 100 -8.96 9.16 -32.99
C LEU A 100 -8.89 9.40 -34.51
N ARG A 101 -8.74 8.34 -35.32
CA ARG A 101 -8.75 8.43 -36.78
C ARG A 101 -10.08 8.97 -37.32
N ALA A 102 -11.21 8.49 -36.79
CA ALA A 102 -12.54 8.95 -37.16
C ALA A 102 -12.76 10.43 -36.82
N ALA A 103 -12.13 10.93 -35.75
CA ALA A 103 -12.17 12.34 -35.36
C ALA A 103 -11.14 13.23 -36.11
N GLY A 104 -10.30 12.65 -36.98
CA GLY A 104 -9.24 13.37 -37.69
C GLY A 104 -8.04 13.75 -36.81
N VAL A 105 -7.89 13.14 -35.63
CA VAL A 105 -6.73 13.34 -34.75
C VAL A 105 -5.63 12.37 -35.17
N SER A 106 -4.45 12.91 -35.48
CA SER A 106 -3.29 12.09 -35.87
C SER A 106 -2.84 11.22 -34.69
N SER A 107 -2.89 9.90 -34.87
CA SER A 107 -2.44 8.89 -33.88
C SER A 107 -1.02 9.14 -33.37
N LYS A 108 -0.17 9.84 -34.16
CA LYS A 108 1.21 10.15 -33.78
C LYS A 108 1.32 10.94 -32.47
N ALA A 109 0.42 11.89 -32.22
CA ALA A 109 0.46 12.66 -30.97
C ALA A 109 0.14 11.81 -29.73
N TYR A 110 -0.72 10.80 -29.89
CA TYR A 110 -1.04 9.85 -28.83
C TYR A 110 0.09 8.84 -28.60
N ALA A 111 0.65 8.31 -29.68
CA ALA A 111 1.82 7.43 -29.60
C ALA A 111 3.02 8.13 -28.95
N ASP A 112 3.24 9.42 -29.26
CA ASP A 112 4.29 10.23 -28.62
C ASP A 112 4.00 10.49 -27.13
N GLN A 113 2.73 10.69 -26.74
CA GLN A 113 2.34 10.82 -25.33
C GLN A 113 2.49 9.51 -24.55
N GLN A 114 2.06 8.38 -25.12
CA GLN A 114 2.26 7.05 -24.57
C GLN A 114 3.76 6.71 -24.49
N ALA A 115 4.52 7.02 -25.53
CA ALA A 115 5.96 6.86 -25.53
C ALA A 115 6.63 7.75 -24.48
N ALA A 116 6.17 8.98 -24.26
CA ALA A 116 6.68 9.85 -23.19
C ALA A 116 6.38 9.33 -21.78
N LEU A 117 5.25 8.63 -21.60
CA LEU A 117 4.93 7.94 -20.33
C LEU A 117 5.73 6.64 -20.14
N LEU A 118 6.11 5.99 -21.24
CA LEU A 118 6.87 4.74 -21.24
C LEU A 118 8.38 4.93 -21.32
N THR A 119 8.87 6.08 -21.79
CA THR A 119 10.27 6.44 -21.68
C THR A 119 10.57 6.66 -20.21
N PRO A 120 11.43 5.84 -19.59
CA PRO A 120 11.98 6.22 -18.30
C PRO A 120 12.59 7.60 -18.50
N THR A 121 12.16 8.57 -17.69
CA THR A 121 12.70 9.93 -17.67
C THR A 121 14.21 9.83 -17.91
N PRO A 122 14.76 10.45 -18.98
CA PRO A 122 16.16 10.28 -19.34
C PRO A 122 17.00 10.45 -18.09
N ASN A 123 17.63 9.37 -17.67
CA ASN A 123 18.42 9.31 -16.46
C ASN A 123 19.63 10.21 -16.74
N HIS A 124 19.53 11.49 -16.37
CA HIS A 124 20.47 12.55 -16.73
C HIS A 124 21.87 12.34 -16.12
N TYR A 125 22.09 11.20 -15.45
CA TYR A 125 23.34 10.76 -14.84
C TYR A 125 24.18 9.82 -15.73
N ALA A 126 23.70 9.35 -16.89
CA ALA A 126 24.40 8.28 -17.63
C ALA A 126 25.48 8.72 -18.64
N ASN A 127 25.80 10.02 -18.79
CA ASN A 127 26.79 10.46 -19.79
C ASN A 127 27.83 11.45 -19.25
N ILE A 128 28.57 11.04 -18.22
CA ILE A 128 29.89 11.59 -17.95
C ILE A 128 30.88 10.44 -18.16
N LYS A 129 31.35 10.27 -19.39
CA LYS A 129 32.53 9.45 -19.69
C LYS A 129 33.76 10.12 -19.12
N SER A 130 34.25 9.56 -18.04
CA SER A 130 35.57 9.74 -17.46
C SER A 130 36.65 9.26 -18.43
N GLN A 131 37.49 10.18 -18.89
CA GLN A 131 38.80 9.85 -19.45
C GLN A 131 39.79 9.89 -18.27
N GLY A 132 40.35 8.73 -17.95
CA GLY A 132 40.94 8.43 -16.65
C GLY A 132 42.31 9.00 -16.35
N GLN A 133 42.67 8.95 -15.07
CA GLN A 133 43.97 8.50 -14.62
C GLN A 133 43.86 7.85 -13.23
N ALA A 134 44.60 6.74 -13.08
CA ALA A 134 44.52 5.74 -12.03
C ALA A 134 45.06 6.21 -10.67
N LEU A 135 44.43 5.76 -9.57
CA LEU A 135 44.96 4.86 -8.53
C LEU A 135 44.14 5.00 -7.24
N GLY A 136 43.65 3.88 -6.70
CA GLY A 136 43.23 3.78 -5.29
C GLY A 136 41.88 3.10 -5.08
N GLU A 137 41.91 1.79 -4.83
CA GLU A 137 40.85 1.11 -4.08
C GLU A 137 40.75 1.71 -2.67
N GLY A 138 39.53 2.06 -2.24
CA GLY A 138 39.28 2.50 -0.88
C GLY A 138 37.83 2.91 -0.67
N ARG A 139 37.14 2.19 0.21
CA ARG A 139 35.84 2.57 0.79
C ARG A 139 35.84 4.06 1.18
N ASP A 140 34.81 4.80 0.79
CA ASP A 140 34.39 5.98 1.53
C ASP A 140 32.85 6.08 1.58
N VAL A 141 32.35 5.70 2.76
CA VAL A 141 31.16 6.26 3.37
C VAL A 141 31.30 7.77 3.31
N LEU A 142 30.28 8.46 2.76
CA LEU A 142 30.17 9.91 2.72
C LEU A 142 30.70 10.55 4.02
N ASN A 143 31.87 11.17 3.92
CA ASN A 143 32.46 11.98 4.99
C ASN A 143 32.06 13.45 4.76
N PRO A 144 31.18 14.05 5.59
CA PRO A 144 30.71 15.42 5.41
C PRO A 144 31.66 16.38 6.16
N ALA A 145 32.77 16.73 5.53
CA ALA A 145 33.63 17.84 5.99
C ALA A 145 33.46 19.10 5.13
N SER A 146 32.32 19.26 4.44
CA SER A 146 31.90 20.56 3.91
C SER A 146 31.37 21.40 5.07
N ASN A 147 31.69 22.71 5.11
CA ASN A 147 31.23 23.71 6.07
C ASN A 147 29.70 23.65 6.31
N ALA A 148 29.27 22.69 7.11
CA ALA A 148 27.86 22.35 7.23
C ALA A 148 27.21 23.40 8.11
N SER A 149 26.30 24.16 7.50
CA SER A 149 25.37 25.01 8.22
C SER A 149 24.83 24.25 9.44
N PRO A 150 24.85 24.84 10.66
CA PRO A 150 24.36 24.16 11.85
C PRO A 150 22.95 23.63 11.61
N GLY A 151 22.79 22.30 11.68
CA GLY A 151 21.50 21.64 11.51
C GLY A 151 20.52 22.06 12.62
N HIS A 152 19.23 21.86 12.38
CA HIS A 152 18.21 22.05 13.40
C HIS A 152 17.95 20.72 14.10
N LEU A 153 17.75 20.77 15.42
CA LEU A 153 17.38 19.59 16.19
C LEU A 153 15.91 19.28 15.97
N ILE A 154 15.63 18.11 15.40
CA ILE A 154 14.28 17.66 15.02
C ILE A 154 13.92 16.41 15.79
N SER A 155 12.77 16.46 16.47
CA SER A 155 12.13 15.34 17.15
C SER A 155 11.12 14.67 16.20
N VAL A 156 11.45 13.49 15.71
CA VAL A 156 10.64 12.72 14.77
C VAL A 156 9.81 11.69 15.54
N GLY A 157 8.53 11.99 15.72
CA GLY A 157 7.53 11.09 16.27
C GLY A 157 6.89 10.22 15.20
N MET A 158 6.87 8.92 15.42
CA MET A 158 6.13 7.96 14.61
C MET A 158 4.88 7.51 15.35
N VAL A 159 3.73 7.65 14.71
CA VAL A 159 2.44 7.16 15.22
C VAL A 159 2.05 5.92 14.43
N TYR A 160 1.54 4.95 15.17
CA TYR A 160 0.95 3.74 14.63
C TYR A 160 -0.54 3.83 14.93
N ALA A 161 -1.38 3.77 13.91
CA ALA A 161 -2.78 3.49 14.15
C ALA A 161 -2.93 1.99 14.46
N LEU A 162 -3.84 1.68 15.38
CA LEU A 162 -4.24 0.31 15.61
C LEU A 162 -5.30 -0.03 14.59
N ALA A 163 -4.99 -0.99 13.71
CA ALA A 163 -6.03 -1.79 13.11
C ALA A 163 -6.88 -2.36 14.26
N ALA A 164 -8.16 -1.99 14.30
CA ALA A 164 -9.09 -2.61 15.23
C ALA A 164 -8.99 -4.13 15.04
N ALA A 165 -8.61 -4.85 16.10
CA ALA A 165 -8.54 -6.30 16.03
C ALA A 165 -9.88 -6.80 15.49
N PRO A 166 -9.91 -7.69 14.47
CA PRO A 166 -11.15 -8.20 13.94
C PRO A 166 -11.89 -8.94 15.06
N SER A 167 -12.89 -8.28 15.64
CA SER A 167 -13.70 -8.86 16.71
C SER A 167 -14.61 -9.90 16.08
N ALA A 168 -14.27 -11.17 16.26
CA ALA A 168 -15.08 -12.30 15.78
C ALA A 168 -16.34 -12.55 16.63
N SER A 169 -16.68 -11.67 17.59
CA SER A 169 -17.82 -11.89 18.48
C SER A 169 -18.51 -10.57 18.82
N GLY A 170 -19.84 -10.54 18.69
CA GLY A 170 -20.71 -9.35 18.78
C GLY A 170 -20.80 -8.67 20.15
N ARG A 171 -19.73 -8.66 20.95
CA ARG A 171 -19.59 -7.82 22.14
C ARG A 171 -18.78 -6.58 21.81
N ALA A 172 -19.30 -5.41 22.19
CA ALA A 172 -18.65 -4.12 22.02
C ALA A 172 -17.19 -4.18 22.51
N PRO A 173 -16.21 -3.77 21.68
CA PRO A 173 -14.79 -3.88 22.02
C PRO A 173 -14.48 -2.98 23.21
N LYS A 174 -14.16 -3.59 24.35
CA LYS A 174 -13.66 -2.89 25.53
C LYS A 174 -12.19 -2.52 25.29
N GLY A 175 -11.96 -1.24 25.01
CA GLY A 175 -10.66 -0.58 25.13
C GLY A 175 -9.77 -0.68 23.90
N LEU A 176 -9.67 0.42 23.14
CA LEU A 176 -8.58 0.62 22.19
C LEU A 176 -7.29 0.79 23.02
N VAL A 177 -6.41 -0.20 23.01
CA VAL A 177 -5.12 -0.14 23.71
C VAL A 177 -4.31 0.98 23.06
N LYS A 178 -4.17 2.15 23.69
CA LYS A 178 -3.42 3.27 23.10
C LYS A 178 -1.97 2.85 22.80
N GLN A 179 -1.61 2.74 21.52
CA GLN A 179 -0.24 2.41 21.15
C GLN A 179 0.72 3.53 21.55
N LYS A 180 1.90 3.14 22.02
CA LYS A 180 2.94 4.07 22.46
C LYS A 180 3.61 4.71 21.23
N GLN A 181 3.51 6.03 21.10
CA GLN A 181 4.25 6.82 20.11
C GLN A 181 5.75 6.58 20.25
N LYS A 182 6.46 6.33 19.14
CA LYS A 182 7.91 6.14 19.13
C LYS A 182 8.59 7.40 18.61
N THR A 183 9.28 8.11 19.48
CA THR A 183 9.97 9.37 19.14
C THR A 183 11.49 9.17 19.12
N LYS A 184 12.14 9.70 18.08
CA LYS A 184 13.61 9.76 17.96
C LYS A 184 14.03 11.18 17.62
N MET A 185 15.23 11.59 18.02
CA MET A 185 15.75 12.93 17.70
C MET A 185 16.91 12.80 16.70
N THR A 186 17.00 13.75 15.77
CA THR A 186 18.05 13.83 14.76
C THR A 186 18.36 15.29 14.43
N ASN A 187 19.52 15.55 13.81
CA ASN A 187 19.85 16.87 13.28
C ASN A 187 19.62 16.87 11.77
N ILE A 188 18.73 17.74 11.29
CA ILE A 188 18.44 17.90 9.87
C ILE A 188 18.72 19.36 9.47
N VAL A 189 19.47 19.55 8.40
CA VAL A 189 19.71 20.88 7.82
C VAL A 189 18.44 21.30 7.09
N LEU A 190 17.83 22.39 7.54
CA LEU A 190 16.57 22.90 7.00
C LEU A 190 16.76 23.96 5.92
N ASP A 191 17.98 24.47 5.79
CA ASP A 191 18.29 25.48 4.78
C ASP A 191 18.18 24.87 3.39
N GLN A 192 17.27 25.41 2.57
CA GLN A 192 17.00 24.98 1.18
C GLN A 192 16.59 23.50 1.04
N ILE A 193 16.10 22.85 2.11
CA ILE A 193 15.64 21.47 2.01
C ILE A 193 14.31 21.40 1.26
N THR A 194 14.19 20.48 0.31
CA THR A 194 12.90 20.18 -0.33
C THR A 194 12.01 19.36 0.60
N ARG A 195 10.69 19.37 0.39
CA ARG A 195 9.78 18.53 1.18
C ARG A 195 10.13 17.05 1.05
N THR A 196 10.45 16.60 -0.16
CA THR A 196 10.85 15.22 -0.47
C THR A 196 12.11 14.80 0.28
N ASP A 197 13.14 15.66 0.30
CA ASP A 197 14.39 15.36 1.01
C ASP A 197 14.21 15.41 2.53
N PHE A 198 13.36 16.31 3.03
CA PHE A 198 12.95 16.34 4.42
C PHE A 198 12.25 15.05 4.85
N ILE A 199 11.34 14.52 4.01
CA ILE A 199 10.67 13.24 4.23
C ILE A 199 11.68 12.08 4.27
N LYS A 200 12.59 12.00 3.31
CA LYS A 200 13.65 10.98 3.30
C LYS A 200 14.49 11.04 4.58
N ALA A 201 14.87 12.24 5.03
CA ALA A 201 15.67 12.43 6.23
C ALA A 201 14.96 11.97 7.51
N PHE A 202 13.66 12.30 7.68
CA PHE A 202 12.94 11.84 8.88
C PHE A 202 12.58 10.35 8.82
N LEU A 203 12.36 9.76 7.64
CA LEU A 203 12.15 8.31 7.49
C LEU A 203 13.44 7.53 7.80
N ALA A 204 14.59 8.04 7.37
CA ALA A 204 15.90 7.47 7.69
C ALA A 204 16.14 7.41 9.22
N THR A 205 15.65 8.41 9.97
CA THR A 205 15.75 8.43 11.45
C THR A 205 15.11 7.18 12.11
N HIS A 206 14.07 6.62 11.49
CA HIS A 206 13.39 5.40 11.95
C HIS A 206 13.81 4.12 11.22
N ASN A 207 14.87 4.16 10.39
CA ASN A 207 15.30 3.06 9.52
C ASN A 207 14.17 2.59 8.58
N LEU A 208 13.41 3.55 8.03
CA LEU A 208 12.28 3.29 7.13
C LEU A 208 12.59 3.64 5.67
N SER A 209 13.75 4.23 5.38
CA SER A 209 14.17 4.65 4.03
C SER A 209 14.17 3.52 3.01
N ASP A 210 14.43 2.28 3.44
CA ASP A 210 14.50 1.11 2.55
C ASP A 210 13.11 0.52 2.28
N LYS A 211 12.11 0.92 3.05
CA LYS A 211 10.73 0.41 2.97
C LYS A 211 9.78 1.41 2.36
N TYR A 212 10.04 2.70 2.51
CA TYR A 212 9.16 3.77 2.09
C TYR A 212 9.96 4.86 1.39
N SER A 213 9.43 5.36 0.28
CA SER A 213 9.98 6.49 -0.44
C SER A 213 8.86 7.46 -0.78
N PRO A 214 9.05 8.77 -0.53
CA PRO A 214 8.18 9.76 -1.15
C PRO A 214 8.32 9.67 -2.68
N GLY A 215 7.22 9.93 -3.39
CA GLY A 215 7.23 10.16 -4.83
C GLY A 215 7.78 11.55 -5.16
N VAL A 216 8.01 11.81 -6.45
CA VAL A 216 8.59 13.07 -6.93
C VAL A 216 7.70 14.28 -6.63
N HIS A 217 6.38 14.11 -6.75
CA HIS A 217 5.38 15.17 -6.56
C HIS A 217 4.45 14.92 -5.38
N SER A 218 4.58 13.78 -4.70
CA SER A 218 3.64 13.36 -3.67
C SER A 218 4.40 12.60 -2.60
N GLY A 219 4.15 12.97 -1.35
CA GLY A 219 4.74 12.32 -0.19
C GLY A 219 3.65 12.08 0.85
N PRO A 220 3.93 11.24 1.85
CA PRO A 220 3.01 11.04 2.95
C PRO A 220 2.73 12.34 3.70
N ASP A 221 1.49 12.49 4.13
CA ASP A 221 1.08 13.58 5.01
C ASP A 221 1.80 13.46 6.36
N PHE A 222 2.25 14.61 6.88
CA PHE A 222 2.85 14.68 8.23
C PHE A 222 2.46 15.97 8.93
N LYS A 223 2.42 15.94 10.25
CA LYS A 223 2.25 17.14 11.08
C LYS A 223 3.59 17.71 11.46
N LEU A 224 3.73 19.03 11.34
CA LEU A 224 4.96 19.75 11.66
C LEU A 224 4.63 20.86 12.67
N TRP A 225 5.41 20.95 13.74
CA TRP A 225 5.30 22.05 14.71
C TRP A 225 6.65 22.31 15.37
N TRP A 226 6.78 23.46 16.03
CA TRP A 226 7.99 23.82 16.76
C TRP A 226 7.67 24.56 18.06
N SER A 227 8.66 24.67 18.94
CA SER A 227 8.55 25.45 20.19
C SER A 227 8.18 26.91 19.89
N GLY A 228 7.04 27.36 20.42
CA GLY A 228 6.52 28.72 20.18
C GLY A 228 5.68 28.87 18.91
N SER A 229 5.36 27.79 18.20
CA SER A 229 4.29 27.80 17.18
C SER A 229 2.94 28.11 17.84
N PRO A 230 2.07 28.92 17.20
CA PRO A 230 0.82 29.40 17.81
C PRO A 230 -0.15 28.28 18.19
N SER A 231 -0.09 27.15 17.49
CA SER A 231 -1.04 26.04 17.64
C SER A 231 -0.49 24.86 18.45
N GLY A 232 0.79 24.88 18.83
CA GLY A 232 1.46 23.78 19.54
C GLY A 232 1.27 22.42 18.86
N LYS A 233 1.25 21.34 19.67
CA LYS A 233 1.02 19.97 19.17
C LYS A 233 -0.44 19.75 18.73
N SER A 234 -1.41 20.26 19.49
CA SER A 234 -2.83 19.96 19.28
C SER A 234 -3.40 20.59 18.01
N GLY A 235 -2.86 21.72 17.57
CA GLY A 235 -3.25 22.37 16.32
C GLY A 235 -2.13 22.44 15.28
N ALA A 236 -1.16 21.52 15.36
CA ALA A 236 -0.11 21.42 14.34
C ALA A 236 -0.72 21.22 12.95
N ALA A 237 -0.24 21.99 11.98
CA ALA A 237 -0.68 21.89 10.59
C ALA A 237 -0.24 20.55 9.99
N THR A 238 -1.14 19.90 9.26
CA THR A 238 -0.80 18.77 8.40
C THR A 238 -0.27 19.31 7.08
N ILE A 239 0.96 18.94 6.75
CA ILE A 239 1.65 19.30 5.51
C ILE A 239 1.33 18.23 4.47
N GLN A 240 0.68 18.63 3.37
CA GLN A 240 0.32 17.72 2.27
C GLN A 240 1.07 18.09 0.99
N THR A 241 1.23 19.38 0.75
CA THR A 241 1.83 19.94 -0.47
C THR A 241 3.22 20.55 -0.21
N ASP A 242 3.96 20.80 -1.29
CA ASP A 242 5.24 21.49 -1.22
C ASP A 242 5.07 22.95 -0.77
N ASP A 243 3.97 23.60 -1.14
CA ASP A 243 3.62 24.96 -0.73
C ASP A 243 3.38 25.05 0.79
N ASP A 244 2.61 24.11 1.36
CA ASP A 244 2.39 24.03 2.81
C ASP A 244 3.73 23.91 3.56
N PHE A 245 4.62 23.08 3.02
CA PHE A 245 5.95 22.87 3.59
C PHE A 245 6.80 24.13 3.50
N HIS A 246 6.77 24.82 2.37
CA HIS A 246 7.52 26.05 2.16
C HIS A 246 7.10 27.15 3.14
N VAL A 247 5.80 27.39 3.29
CA VAL A 247 5.27 28.39 4.25
C VAL A 247 5.66 28.02 5.68
N ALA A 248 5.55 26.74 6.05
CA ALA A 248 5.97 26.28 7.37
C ALA A 248 7.48 26.46 7.60
N LEU A 249 8.29 26.22 6.56
CA LEU A 249 9.74 26.37 6.58
C LEU A 249 10.16 27.85 6.72
N GLU A 250 9.53 28.77 5.99
CA GLU A 250 9.77 30.21 6.13
C GLU A 250 9.49 30.69 7.56
N HIS A 251 8.34 30.28 8.12
CA HIS A 251 7.97 30.61 9.50
C HIS A 251 8.97 30.05 10.50
N LEU A 252 9.47 28.83 10.26
CA LEU A 252 10.43 28.16 11.11
C LEU A 252 11.81 28.82 11.04
N LEU A 253 12.29 29.16 9.85
CA LEU A 253 13.58 29.80 9.62
C LEU A 253 13.61 31.26 10.12
N SER A 254 12.45 31.91 10.23
CA SER A 254 12.33 33.23 10.89
C SER A 254 12.64 33.19 12.39
N LYS A 255 12.66 32.00 13.01
CA LYS A 255 12.91 31.84 14.44
C LYS A 255 14.41 31.66 14.73
N PRO A 256 14.89 32.16 15.89
CA PRO A 256 16.28 31.94 16.30
C PRO A 256 16.61 30.44 16.42
N LYS A 257 17.58 29.97 15.64
CA LYS A 257 17.99 28.56 15.55
C LYS A 257 18.28 27.92 16.93
N ALA A 258 18.91 28.68 17.83
CA ALA A 258 19.37 28.19 19.14
C ALA A 258 18.25 27.73 20.10
N LYS A 259 16.99 28.12 19.87
CA LYS A 259 15.87 27.82 20.77
C LYS A 259 14.73 27.06 20.09
N CYS A 260 14.90 26.67 18.84
CA CYS A 260 13.82 26.13 18.03
C CYS A 260 13.95 24.61 17.91
N THR A 261 13.19 23.89 18.75
CA THR A 261 13.02 22.44 18.60
C THR A 261 11.87 22.17 17.65
N VAL A 262 12.14 21.48 16.56
CA VAL A 262 11.14 21.08 15.57
C VAL A 262 10.63 19.69 15.92
N SER A 263 9.35 19.45 15.75
CA SER A 263 8.72 18.16 15.95
C SER A 263 7.91 17.76 14.72
N VAL A 264 8.07 16.52 14.30
CA VAL A 264 7.34 15.91 13.19
C VAL A 264 6.53 14.73 13.71
N GLU A 265 5.33 14.54 13.18
CA GLU A 265 4.52 13.35 13.42
C GLU A 265 3.92 12.83 12.12
N PHE A 266 4.13 11.56 11.82
CA PHE A 266 3.53 10.90 10.66
C PHE A 266 2.86 9.59 11.08
N ASP A 267 1.81 9.23 10.35
CA ASP A 267 1.02 8.02 10.57
C ASP A 267 1.50 6.91 9.63
N LEU A 268 2.01 5.81 10.21
CA LEU A 268 2.53 4.69 9.42
C LEU A 268 1.44 3.97 8.62
N ASP A 269 0.18 4.02 9.05
CA ASP A 269 -0.91 3.31 8.34
C ASP A 269 -1.24 4.00 7.01
N ASN A 270 -1.15 5.33 6.98
CA ASN A 270 -1.30 6.12 5.76
C ASN A 270 -0.06 6.08 4.84
N MET A 271 1.02 5.41 5.25
CA MET A 271 2.23 5.27 4.43
C MET A 271 2.15 4.14 3.39
N THR A 272 1.09 3.31 3.42
CA THR A 272 1.01 2.09 2.60
C THR A 272 1.18 2.36 1.09
N GLY A 273 0.67 3.49 0.58
CA GLY A 273 0.81 3.88 -0.82
C GLY A 273 2.23 4.32 -1.23
N PHE A 274 3.10 4.62 -0.26
CA PHE A 274 4.48 5.09 -0.47
C PHE A 274 5.51 3.99 -0.23
N ARG A 275 5.06 2.74 -0.10
CA ARG A 275 5.96 1.61 0.12
C ARG A 275 6.78 1.36 -1.14
N ILE A 276 8.11 1.33 -0.99
CA ILE A 276 9.00 0.85 -2.04
C ILE A 276 8.60 -0.60 -2.27
N GLN A 277 8.08 -0.91 -3.45
CA GLN A 277 7.95 -2.28 -3.87
C GLN A 277 9.38 -2.77 -4.04
N GLN A 278 9.90 -3.48 -3.03
CA GLN A 278 11.09 -4.28 -3.25
C GLN A 278 10.74 -5.19 -4.43
N PRO A 279 11.45 -5.07 -5.57
CA PRO A 279 11.41 -6.12 -6.56
C PRO A 279 11.68 -7.39 -5.77
N LEU A 280 10.76 -8.36 -5.82
CA LEU A 280 11.08 -9.67 -5.27
C LEU A 280 12.45 -10.01 -5.85
N PRO A 281 13.44 -10.39 -5.03
CA PRO A 281 14.72 -10.80 -5.56
C PRO A 281 14.43 -11.94 -6.53
N SER A 282 14.44 -11.62 -7.83
CA SER A 282 14.52 -12.62 -8.87
C SER A 282 15.77 -13.39 -8.51
N ALA A 283 15.59 -14.65 -8.11
CA ALA A 283 16.65 -15.55 -7.68
C ALA A 283 17.50 -15.97 -8.89
N VAL A 284 18.02 -14.98 -9.61
CA VAL A 284 18.97 -15.16 -10.70
C VAL A 284 20.31 -14.73 -10.11
N ASP A 285 21.17 -15.73 -9.92
CA ASP A 285 22.57 -15.53 -9.57
C ASP A 285 23.19 -14.49 -10.52
N PRO A 286 23.81 -13.41 -10.01
CA PRO A 286 24.38 -12.35 -10.84
C PRO A 286 25.63 -12.79 -11.64
N ASN A 287 26.03 -14.06 -11.57
CA ASN A 287 27.19 -14.60 -12.27
C ASN A 287 26.87 -15.43 -13.52
N THR A 288 25.60 -15.61 -13.87
CA THR A 288 25.25 -16.04 -15.23
C THR A 288 25.01 -14.81 -16.07
N GLU A 289 26.00 -14.43 -16.90
CA GLU A 289 25.81 -13.61 -18.10
C GLU A 289 24.81 -14.32 -19.03
N THR A 290 23.53 -14.25 -18.72
CA THR A 290 22.47 -14.57 -19.66
C THR A 290 21.88 -13.26 -20.14
N THR A 291 22.22 -12.99 -21.38
CA THR A 291 21.74 -11.93 -22.27
C THR A 291 20.22 -11.98 -22.44
N ASP A 292 19.42 -11.80 -21.39
CA ASP A 292 17.96 -11.97 -21.48
C ASP A 292 17.18 -10.83 -20.80
N GLY A 293 16.88 -9.82 -21.63
CA GLY A 293 15.80 -8.85 -21.40
C GLY A 293 14.41 -9.48 -21.63
N GLU A 294 14.14 -10.63 -21.02
CA GLU A 294 13.05 -11.52 -21.45
C GLU A 294 11.73 -11.36 -20.68
N LEU A 295 11.69 -10.62 -19.57
CA LEU A 295 10.51 -10.53 -18.70
C LEU A 295 9.60 -9.30 -18.94
N VAL A 296 9.90 -8.47 -19.94
CA VAL A 296 9.13 -7.23 -20.18
C VAL A 296 7.83 -7.44 -20.95
N TYR A 297 7.66 -8.57 -21.66
CA TYR A 297 6.43 -8.87 -22.39
C TYR A 297 5.77 -10.13 -21.86
N GLY A 298 4.59 -9.96 -21.23
CA GLY A 298 3.79 -10.97 -20.54
C GLY A 298 3.17 -12.08 -21.40
N THR A 299 3.89 -12.57 -22.42
CA THR A 299 3.46 -13.66 -23.30
C THR A 299 4.22 -14.97 -23.08
N ARG A 300 5.32 -14.97 -22.29
CA ARG A 300 6.05 -16.21 -21.98
C ARG A 300 5.60 -16.79 -20.64
N VAL A 301 5.35 -18.10 -20.64
CA VAL A 301 5.04 -18.89 -19.44
C VAL A 301 6.31 -18.94 -18.59
N PRO A 302 6.25 -18.57 -17.29
CA PRO A 302 7.42 -18.66 -16.41
C PRO A 302 8.04 -20.06 -16.46
N HIS A 303 9.34 -20.13 -16.76
CA HIS A 303 10.09 -21.39 -16.75
C HIS A 303 10.10 -21.97 -15.33
N LEU A 304 9.76 -23.27 -15.21
CA LEU A 304 9.70 -23.95 -13.91
C LEU A 304 11.07 -24.00 -13.22
N ASP A 305 12.14 -24.08 -14.01
CA ASP A 305 13.52 -24.20 -13.53
C ASP A 305 13.99 -22.96 -12.72
N GLY A 306 13.34 -21.81 -12.89
CA GLY A 306 13.63 -20.59 -12.14
C GLY A 306 13.01 -20.55 -10.73
N PHE A 307 12.15 -21.51 -10.38
CA PHE A 307 11.54 -21.58 -9.06
C PHE A 307 12.28 -22.55 -8.17
N SER A 308 12.40 -22.22 -6.87
CA SER A 308 12.97 -23.15 -5.89
C SER A 308 12.20 -24.46 -5.85
N GLU A 309 12.89 -25.58 -5.57
CA GLU A 309 12.28 -26.92 -5.50
C GLU A 309 11.05 -26.96 -4.59
N VAL A 310 11.10 -26.27 -3.44
CA VAL A 310 9.98 -26.15 -2.50
C VAL A 310 8.78 -25.46 -3.15
N THR A 311 9.01 -24.43 -3.97
CA THR A 311 7.95 -23.72 -4.69
C THR A 311 7.38 -24.58 -5.82
N GLN A 312 8.24 -25.30 -6.55
CA GLN A 312 7.80 -26.26 -7.58
C GLN A 312 6.92 -27.36 -6.96
N LEU A 313 7.33 -27.90 -5.79
CA LEU A 313 6.57 -28.89 -5.03
C LEU A 313 5.23 -28.34 -4.53
N HIS A 314 5.18 -27.09 -4.04
CA HIS A 314 3.91 -26.46 -3.71
C HIS A 314 3.02 -26.33 -4.95
N GLY A 315 3.60 -25.96 -6.10
CA GLY A 315 2.90 -25.86 -7.38
C GLY A 315 2.27 -27.18 -7.81
N SER A 316 3.04 -28.27 -7.76
CA SER A 316 2.54 -29.61 -8.12
C SER A 316 1.40 -30.07 -7.22
N ILE A 317 1.53 -29.89 -5.89
CA ILE A 317 0.46 -30.21 -4.95
C ILE A 317 -0.79 -29.37 -5.22
N ILE A 318 -0.66 -28.05 -5.44
CA ILE A 318 -1.81 -27.19 -5.76
C ILE A 318 -2.55 -27.68 -7.01
N MET A 319 -1.83 -28.12 -8.04
CA MET A 319 -2.43 -28.67 -9.26
C MET A 319 -3.20 -29.97 -8.96
N GLU A 320 -2.66 -30.85 -8.12
CA GLU A 320 -3.33 -32.07 -7.67
C GLU A 320 -4.58 -31.78 -6.84
N LEU A 321 -4.52 -30.82 -5.90
CA LEU A 321 -5.69 -30.38 -5.13
C LEU A 321 -6.80 -29.85 -6.05
N LYS A 322 -6.43 -29.06 -7.06
CA LYS A 322 -7.40 -28.54 -8.06
C LYS A 322 -8.02 -29.65 -8.90
N ALA A 323 -7.24 -30.65 -9.30
CA ALA A 323 -7.73 -31.80 -10.05
C ALA A 323 -8.67 -32.68 -9.22
N THR A 324 -8.40 -32.80 -7.92
CA THR A 324 -9.18 -33.64 -7.00
C THR A 324 -10.53 -33.03 -6.62
N TRP A 325 -10.62 -31.70 -6.55
CA TRP A 325 -11.79 -31.00 -6.02
C TRP A 325 -12.40 -29.93 -6.94
N PRO A 326 -12.76 -30.27 -8.19
CA PRO A 326 -13.54 -29.37 -9.04
C PRO A 326 -14.93 -29.15 -8.44
N CYS A 327 -15.45 -27.92 -8.53
CA CYS A 327 -16.76 -27.57 -8.00
C CYS A 327 -17.59 -26.79 -9.03
N SER A 328 -18.76 -27.33 -9.38
CA SER A 328 -19.73 -26.68 -10.27
C SER A 328 -20.62 -25.66 -9.57
N THR A 329 -20.84 -25.81 -8.26
CA THR A 329 -21.70 -24.90 -7.46
C THR A 329 -21.08 -23.52 -7.27
N HIS A 330 -19.75 -23.45 -7.18
CA HIS A 330 -19.02 -22.19 -6.97
C HIS A 330 -18.18 -21.87 -8.19
N LEU A 331 -18.38 -20.68 -8.75
CA LEU A 331 -17.58 -20.20 -9.87
C LEU A 331 -16.21 -19.67 -9.40
N ASN A 332 -15.20 -19.74 -10.25
CA ASN A 332 -13.91 -19.09 -10.06
C ASN A 332 -13.99 -17.59 -10.44
N GLU A 333 -12.88 -16.86 -10.30
CA GLU A 333 -12.80 -15.42 -10.60
C GLU A 333 -13.06 -15.10 -12.09
N HIS A 334 -12.93 -16.09 -12.97
CA HIS A 334 -13.17 -15.98 -14.41
C HIS A 334 -14.55 -16.52 -14.82
N GLY A 335 -15.45 -16.80 -13.86
CA GLY A 335 -16.78 -17.33 -14.14
C GLY A 335 -16.81 -18.81 -14.56
N GLY A 336 -15.68 -19.51 -14.57
CA GLY A 336 -15.60 -20.96 -14.80
C GLY A 336 -15.84 -21.77 -13.53
N ALA A 337 -15.76 -23.11 -13.60
CA ALA A 337 -15.86 -23.97 -12.42
C ALA A 337 -14.76 -23.63 -11.38
N GLY A 338 -15.14 -23.54 -10.12
CA GLY A 338 -14.25 -23.29 -9.00
C GLY A 338 -13.67 -24.57 -8.39
N TYR A 339 -13.05 -24.42 -7.23
CA TYR A 339 -12.47 -25.52 -6.46
C TYR A 339 -12.97 -25.46 -5.02
N CYS A 340 -13.51 -26.57 -4.52
CA CYS A 340 -14.07 -26.65 -3.17
C CYS A 340 -13.77 -28.01 -2.53
N TYR A 341 -13.24 -28.00 -1.32
CA TYR A 341 -13.21 -29.20 -0.49
C TYR A 341 -14.61 -29.45 0.07
N VAL A 342 -15.16 -30.65 -0.14
CA VAL A 342 -16.48 -31.05 0.37
C VAL A 342 -16.29 -31.77 1.70
N THR A 343 -16.86 -31.24 2.77
CA THR A 343 -16.81 -31.88 4.08
C THR A 343 -17.72 -33.11 4.13
N ASN A 344 -17.59 -33.92 5.19
CA ASN A 344 -18.50 -35.03 5.47
C ASN A 344 -19.97 -34.59 5.66
N THR A 345 -20.22 -33.32 5.98
CA THR A 345 -21.55 -32.72 6.07
C THR A 345 -22.08 -32.21 4.73
N SER A 346 -21.38 -32.49 3.62
CA SER A 346 -21.67 -31.94 2.28
C SER A 346 -21.58 -30.41 2.21
N GLU A 347 -20.84 -29.78 3.14
CA GLU A 347 -20.56 -28.34 3.08
C GLU A 347 -19.35 -28.08 2.18
N HIS A 348 -19.45 -27.05 1.33
CA HIS A 348 -18.40 -26.71 0.39
C HIS A 348 -17.47 -25.63 0.98
N VAL A 349 -16.21 -25.98 1.21
CA VAL A 349 -15.17 -25.05 1.63
C VAL A 349 -14.40 -24.58 0.39
N ARG A 350 -14.67 -23.36 -0.07
CA ARG A 350 -14.00 -22.77 -1.25
C ARG A 350 -12.48 -22.69 -1.06
N LEU A 351 -11.74 -23.17 -2.04
CA LEU A 351 -10.27 -23.21 -2.10
C LEU A 351 -9.75 -22.07 -2.97
N ASN A 352 -9.58 -20.88 -2.38
CA ASN A 352 -8.93 -19.75 -3.07
C ASN A 352 -7.40 -19.94 -3.12
N ALA A 353 -6.70 -19.09 -3.90
CA ALA A 353 -5.25 -19.18 -4.06
C ALA A 353 -4.47 -19.17 -2.73
N ARG A 354 -4.95 -18.40 -1.74
CA ARG A 354 -4.35 -18.35 -0.41
C ARG A 354 -4.51 -19.67 0.35
N ARG A 355 -5.70 -20.28 0.32
CA ARG A 355 -5.98 -21.56 0.97
C ARG A 355 -5.25 -22.71 0.30
N LEU A 356 -5.21 -22.74 -1.02
CA LEU A 356 -4.44 -23.73 -1.79
C LEU A 356 -2.95 -23.70 -1.41
N LYS A 357 -2.35 -22.50 -1.34
CA LYS A 357 -0.96 -22.33 -0.89
C LYS A 357 -0.75 -22.82 0.56
N ALA A 358 -1.65 -22.47 1.47
CA ALA A 358 -1.56 -22.89 2.86
C ALA A 358 -1.67 -24.42 3.02
N TRP A 359 -2.57 -25.06 2.25
CA TRP A 359 -2.75 -26.51 2.26
C TRP A 359 -1.55 -27.24 1.65
N ALA A 360 -1.04 -26.76 0.52
CA ALA A 360 0.16 -27.33 -0.09
C ALA A 360 1.35 -27.30 0.88
N ALA A 361 1.57 -26.17 1.56
CA ALA A 361 2.61 -26.07 2.59
C ALA A 361 2.40 -27.03 3.77
N ALA A 362 1.16 -27.22 4.21
CA ALA A 362 0.82 -28.16 5.28
C ALA A 362 1.08 -29.63 4.86
N ILE A 363 0.75 -29.99 3.61
CA ILE A 363 1.00 -31.33 3.06
C ILE A 363 2.50 -31.60 2.98
N VAL A 364 3.29 -30.67 2.43
CA VAL A 364 4.76 -30.80 2.38
C VAL A 364 5.34 -31.00 3.77
N CYS A 365 4.92 -30.18 4.74
CA CYS A 365 5.37 -30.29 6.12
C CYS A 365 5.02 -31.67 6.72
N PHE A 366 3.81 -32.17 6.48
CA PHE A 366 3.37 -33.46 6.97
C PHE A 366 4.16 -34.63 6.35
N CYS A 367 4.41 -34.59 5.04
CA CYS A 367 5.23 -35.59 4.36
C CYS A 367 6.65 -35.62 4.94
N LEU A 368 7.28 -34.45 5.15
CA LEU A 368 8.62 -34.36 5.76
C LEU A 368 8.64 -34.95 7.18
N LEU A 369 7.61 -34.69 7.99
CA LEU A 369 7.51 -35.26 9.35
C LEU A 369 7.35 -36.78 9.33
N GLN A 370 6.66 -37.36 8.35
CA GLN A 370 6.57 -38.80 8.21
C GLN A 370 7.91 -39.44 7.83
N PHE A 371 8.66 -38.82 6.90
CA PHE A 371 9.99 -39.30 6.54
C PHE A 371 10.95 -39.33 7.73
N ILE A 372 11.00 -38.24 8.52
CA ILE A 372 11.84 -38.17 9.73
C ILE A 372 11.49 -39.28 10.74
N LYS A 373 10.21 -39.63 10.86
CA LYS A 373 9.76 -40.67 11.79
C LYS A 373 10.17 -42.08 11.34
N VAL A 374 10.22 -42.34 10.03
CA VAL A 374 10.63 -43.64 9.47
C VAL A 374 12.15 -43.83 9.60
N ASP A 375 12.94 -42.78 9.35
CA ASP A 375 14.41 -42.85 9.47
C ASP A 375 14.87 -43.00 10.93
N LEU A 376 14.19 -42.35 11.89
CA LEU A 376 14.52 -42.50 13.31
C LEU A 376 14.09 -43.87 13.89
N GLY A 377 13.12 -44.54 13.28
CA GLY A 377 12.61 -45.83 13.74
C GLY A 377 13.45 -47.04 13.31
N THR A 378 14.19 -46.93 12.20
CA THR A 378 14.95 -48.04 11.62
C THR A 378 16.41 -48.12 12.08
N GLY A 379 16.97 -47.04 12.65
CA GLY A 379 18.37 -46.99 13.07
C GLY A 379 18.72 -47.58 14.45
N ILE A 380 17.75 -48.08 15.23
CA ILE A 380 17.98 -48.51 16.63
C ILE A 380 18.04 -50.04 16.81
N TYR A 381 17.66 -50.84 15.80
CA TYR A 381 17.55 -52.30 15.96
C TYR A 381 18.66 -53.16 15.33
N ASP A 382 19.75 -52.58 14.82
CA ASP A 382 20.82 -53.36 14.16
C ASP A 382 22.24 -53.02 14.67
N ARG A 383 22.42 -53.14 16.00
CA ARG A 383 23.74 -53.38 16.63
C ARG A 383 23.59 -54.49 17.65
N GLY A 384 23.51 -55.73 17.17
CA GLY A 384 23.67 -56.96 17.94
C GLY A 384 24.89 -57.70 17.48
#